data_AF-A0A5M9JUV1-F1
#
_entry.id   AF-A0A5M9JUV1-F1
#
_cell.length_a   1.000
_cell.length_b   1.000
_cell.length_c   1.000
_cell.angle_alpha   90.00
_cell.angle_beta   90.00
_cell.angle_gamma   90.00
#
_symmetry.space_group_name_H-M   'P 1'
#
loop_
_entity.id
_entity.type
_entity.pdbx_description
1 polymer ?
#
loop_
_entity_poly.entity_id
_entity_poly.type
_entity_poly.pdbx_seq_one_letter_code
_entity_poly.pdbx_strand_id
1 'polypeptide(L)'
;MIVTLALRVLQLLFAAIVLALSVILIKDYGPGTSWSLISYGAFCGGAAIVIAAIGVVACFLEALQGIIMLALDGLASFFLLAGGIAYAATIKVGSCSNIDYLSNHNNPFVPGPGKTYPSAQAAFDDVKARCQETQASTAFIWFTTACFIGTTVIHFLGSKRGGGAASFL
;
A
#
# COMPACT_ATOMS: atom_id res chain seq x y z
N MET A 1 11.63 19.20 -10.97
CA MET A 1 10.21 19.49 -10.74
C MET A 1 9.27 18.53 -11.45
N ILE A 2 9.35 18.32 -12.77
CA ILE A 2 8.41 17.40 -13.47
C ILE A 2 8.54 15.94 -13.03
N VAL A 3 9.77 15.41 -12.94
CA VAL A 3 9.99 14.01 -12.53
C VAL A 3 9.54 13.76 -11.08
N THR A 4 9.83 14.69 -10.17
CA THR A 4 9.42 14.60 -8.76
C THR A 4 7.91 14.67 -8.62
N LEU A 5 7.25 15.58 -9.34
CA LEU A 5 5.79 15.70 -9.33
C LEU A 5 5.11 14.46 -9.92
N ALA A 6 5.63 13.91 -11.02
CA ALA A 6 5.13 12.68 -11.61
C ALA A 6 5.24 11.49 -10.63
N LEU A 7 6.37 11.35 -9.93
CA LEU A 7 6.55 10.32 -8.89
C LEU A 7 5.57 10.49 -7.73
N ARG A 8 5.30 11.73 -7.28
CA ARG A 8 4.33 12.01 -6.20
C ARG A 8 2.89 11.66 -6.61
N VAL A 9 2.49 12.01 -7.83
CA VAL A 9 1.17 11.64 -8.36
C VAL A 9 1.05 10.12 -8.49
N LEU A 10 2.11 9.45 -8.96
CA LEU A 10 2.13 7.99 -9.05
C LEU A 10 2.01 7.31 -7.68
N GLN A 11 2.70 7.83 -6.65
CA GLN A 11 2.55 7.37 -5.27
C GLN A 11 1.11 7.51 -4.78
N LEU A 12 0.47 8.65 -5.07
CA LEU A 12 -0.91 8.90 -4.68
C LEU A 12 -1.86 7.92 -5.37
N LEU A 13 -1.68 7.65 -6.66
CA LEU A 13 -2.47 6.67 -7.41
C LEU A 13 -2.32 5.25 -6.83
N PHE A 14 -1.10 4.79 -6.58
CA PHE A 14 -0.89 3.46 -6.01
C PHE A 14 -1.44 3.35 -4.58
N ALA A 15 -1.24 4.37 -3.75
CA ALA A 15 -1.79 4.42 -2.40
C ALA A 15 -3.34 4.41 -2.40
N ALA A 16 -3.96 5.11 -3.36
CA ALA A 16 -5.42 5.09 -3.55
C ALA A 16 -5.92 3.69 -3.94
N ILE A 17 -5.21 2.98 -4.81
CA ILE A 17 -5.56 1.60 -5.19
C ILE A 17 -5.45 0.67 -3.97
N VAL A 18 -4.38 0.76 -3.17
CA VAL A 18 -4.21 -0.04 -1.94
C VAL A 18 -5.35 0.22 -0.96
N LEU A 19 -5.71 1.49 -0.75
CA LEU A 19 -6.83 1.85 0.13
C LEU A 19 -8.16 1.32 -0.42
N ALA A 20 -8.43 1.50 -1.70
CA ALA A 20 -9.68 1.06 -2.33
C ALA A 20 -9.86 -0.46 -2.22
N LEU A 21 -8.83 -1.23 -2.56
CA LEU A 21 -8.86 -2.70 -2.41
C LEU A 21 -9.08 -3.10 -0.95
N SER A 22 -8.39 -2.45 0.00
CA SER A 22 -8.55 -2.75 1.43
C SER A 22 -9.97 -2.46 1.93
N VAL A 23 -10.60 -1.37 1.47
CA VAL A 23 -11.98 -1.01 1.84
C VAL A 23 -13.00 -2.00 1.26
N ILE A 24 -12.81 -2.46 0.02
CA ILE A 24 -13.67 -3.48 -0.60
C ILE A 24 -13.60 -4.78 0.21
N LEU A 25 -12.38 -5.24 0.56
CA LEU A 25 -12.19 -6.43 1.40
C LEU A 25 -12.86 -6.34 2.77
N ILE A 26 -12.86 -5.15 3.39
CA ILE A 26 -13.51 -4.90 4.69
C ILE A 26 -15.02 -4.91 4.52
N LYS A 27 -15.55 -4.22 3.51
CA LYS A 27 -16.99 -4.11 3.25
C LYS A 27 -17.61 -5.49 2.97
N ASP A 28 -16.93 -6.31 2.17
CA ASP A 28 -17.43 -7.62 1.77
C ASP A 28 -17.06 -8.75 2.75
N TYR A 29 -16.59 -8.40 3.95
CA TYR A 29 -16.32 -9.36 5.03
C TYR A 29 -17.60 -9.96 5.63
N GLY A 30 -18.71 -9.22 5.69
CA GLY A 30 -19.94 -9.68 6.36
C GLY A 30 -19.91 -9.46 7.89
N PRO A 31 -20.83 -10.08 8.66
CA PRO A 31 -20.93 -9.86 10.10
C PRO A 31 -19.69 -10.38 10.84
N GLY A 32 -19.03 -9.51 11.60
CA GLY A 32 -17.85 -9.82 12.40
C GLY A 32 -16.75 -8.76 12.24
N THR A 33 -15.58 -9.03 12.81
CA THR A 33 -14.40 -8.18 12.69
C THR A 33 -13.51 -8.66 11.55
N SER A 34 -13.20 -7.77 10.61
CA SER A 34 -12.25 -8.05 9.53
C SER A 34 -10.88 -8.46 10.07
N TRP A 35 -10.14 -9.25 9.30
CA TRP A 35 -8.79 -9.67 9.68
C TRP A 35 -7.86 -8.46 9.84
N SER A 36 -7.02 -8.46 10.88
CA SER A 36 -6.14 -7.34 11.25
C SER A 36 -5.20 -6.92 10.12
N LEU A 37 -4.79 -7.86 9.26
CA LEU A 37 -3.93 -7.59 8.10
C LEU A 37 -4.62 -6.66 7.07
N ILE A 38 -5.92 -6.85 6.83
CA ILE A 38 -6.70 -6.05 5.88
C ILE A 38 -6.84 -4.62 6.42
N SER A 39 -7.15 -4.50 7.72
CA SER A 39 -7.23 -3.20 8.40
C SER A 39 -5.87 -2.47 8.41
N TYR A 40 -4.76 -3.21 8.56
CA TYR A 40 -3.42 -2.65 8.42
C TYR A 40 -3.13 -2.17 6.99
N GLY A 41 -3.57 -2.91 5.97
CA GLY A 41 -3.49 -2.47 4.57
C GLY A 41 -4.24 -1.17 4.31
N ALA A 42 -5.44 -1.01 4.88
CA ALA A 42 -6.21 0.23 4.82
C ALA A 42 -5.47 1.40 5.51
N PHE A 43 -4.85 1.16 6.67
CA PHE A 43 -4.01 2.15 7.33
C PHE A 43 -2.80 2.55 6.48
N CYS A 44 -2.07 1.58 5.91
CA CYS A 44 -0.93 1.84 5.04
C CYS A 44 -1.34 2.66 3.80
N GLY A 45 -2.44 2.31 3.15
CA GLY A 45 -2.97 3.06 2.01
C GLY A 45 -3.39 4.48 2.40
N GLY A 46 -4.15 4.63 3.49
CA GLY A 46 -4.59 5.94 3.97
C GLY A 46 -3.43 6.85 4.39
N ALA A 47 -2.48 6.34 5.17
CA ALA A 47 -1.28 7.07 5.57
C ALA A 47 -0.44 7.49 4.36
N ALA A 48 -0.26 6.59 3.38
CA ALA A 48 0.48 6.88 2.16
C ALA A 48 -0.20 7.96 1.31
N ILE A 49 -1.54 8.01 1.23
CA ILE A 49 -2.25 9.09 0.55
C ILE A 49 -1.99 10.43 1.22
N VAL A 50 -2.10 10.50 2.56
CA VAL A 50 -1.88 11.75 3.31
C VAL A 50 -0.46 12.24 3.11
N ILE A 51 0.54 11.35 3.21
CA ILE A 51 1.95 11.70 3.05
C ILE A 51 2.24 12.10 1.59
N ALA A 52 1.69 11.39 0.60
CA ALA A 52 1.82 11.76 -0.81
C ALA A 52 1.19 13.12 -1.12
N ALA A 53 0.01 13.42 -0.56
CA ALA A 53 -0.65 14.70 -0.73
C ALA A 53 0.17 15.85 -0.13
N ILE A 54 0.73 15.66 1.07
CA ILE A 54 1.66 16.61 1.69
C ILE A 54 2.88 16.81 0.76
N GLY A 55 3.39 15.73 0.15
CA GLY A 55 4.49 15.79 -0.81
C GLY A 55 4.20 16.56 -2.09
N VAL A 56 2.95 16.51 -2.58
CA VAL A 56 2.52 17.34 -3.71
C VAL A 56 2.50 18.81 -3.30
N VAL A 57 1.95 19.15 -2.12
CA VAL A 57 1.94 20.53 -1.60
C VAL A 57 3.37 21.04 -1.36
N ALA A 58 4.27 20.19 -0.85
CA ALA A 58 5.69 20.51 -0.66
C ALA A 58 6.44 20.83 -1.97
N CYS A 59 5.90 20.46 -3.14
CA CYS A 59 6.49 20.89 -4.41
C CYS A 59 6.25 22.37 -4.72
N PHE A 60 5.26 23.00 -4.07
CA PHE A 60 4.91 24.42 -4.28
C PHE A 60 5.35 25.31 -3.10
N LEU A 61 5.62 24.72 -1.94
CA LEU A 61 6.07 25.44 -0.75
C LEU A 61 7.50 25.02 -0.39
N GLU A 62 8.47 25.88 -0.70
CA GLU A 62 9.89 25.67 -0.38
C GLU A 62 10.13 25.54 1.13
N ALA A 63 9.29 26.15 1.97
CA ALA A 63 9.36 26.04 3.44
C ALA A 63 9.16 24.60 3.96
N LEU A 64 8.57 23.71 3.15
CA LEU A 64 8.32 22.31 3.51
C LEU A 64 9.35 21.35 2.87
N GLN A 65 10.21 21.85 1.97
CA GLN A 65 11.29 21.08 1.37
C GLN A 65 12.46 20.95 2.35
N GLY A 66 12.57 19.79 2.99
CA GLY A 66 13.65 19.54 3.93
C GLY A 66 13.50 18.24 4.70
N ILE A 67 14.04 18.22 5.92
CA ILE A 67 14.09 17.04 6.79
C ILE A 67 12.71 16.49 7.13
N ILE A 68 11.68 17.35 7.16
CA ILE A 68 10.28 16.95 7.45
C ILE A 68 9.76 16.02 6.36
N MET A 69 9.96 16.37 5.08
CA MET A 69 9.50 15.54 3.97
C MET A 69 10.25 14.20 3.92
N LEU A 70 11.55 14.22 4.21
CA LEU A 70 12.38 13.01 4.32
C LEU A 70 11.91 12.11 5.47
N ALA A 71 11.55 12.68 6.62
CA ALA A 71 11.01 11.93 7.75
C ALA A 71 9.64 11.32 7.42
N LEU A 72 8.75 12.07 6.76
CA LEU A 72 7.44 11.57 6.33
C LEU A 72 7.56 10.45 5.28
N ASP A 73 8.41 10.61 4.26
CA ASP A 73 8.66 9.57 3.27
C ASP A 73 9.32 8.33 3.89
N GLY A 74 10.25 8.54 4.83
CA GLY A 74 10.87 7.47 5.61
C GLY A 74 9.82 6.69 6.42
N LEU A 75 8.94 7.39 7.12
CA LEU A 75 7.87 6.78 7.90
C LEU A 75 6.85 6.03 7.02
N ALA A 76 6.45 6.61 5.88
CA ALA A 76 5.61 5.94 4.89
C ALA A 76 6.27 4.66 4.38
N SER A 77 7.55 4.72 4.01
CA SER A 77 8.29 3.57 3.52
C SER A 77 8.38 2.46 4.58
N PHE A 78 8.55 2.81 5.86
CA PHE A 78 8.58 1.84 6.95
C PHE A 78 7.24 1.11 7.11
N PHE A 79 6.12 1.85 7.15
CA PHE A 79 4.79 1.24 7.27
C PHE A 79 4.43 0.40 6.05
N LEU A 80 4.72 0.88 4.84
CA LEU A 80 4.42 0.15 3.62
C LEU A 80 5.31 -1.09 3.46
N LEU A 81 6.57 -1.03 3.87
CA LEU A 81 7.49 -2.17 3.85
C LEU A 81 7.07 -3.25 4.85
N ALA A 82 6.72 -2.85 6.08
CA ALA A 82 6.17 -3.77 7.07
C ALA A 82 4.85 -4.40 6.57
N GLY A 83 3.98 -3.62 5.95
CA GLY A 83 2.76 -4.09 5.27
C GLY A 83 3.05 -5.09 4.16
N GLY A 84 3.97 -4.76 3.25
CA GLY A 84 4.34 -5.62 2.13
C GLY A 84 4.91 -6.96 2.58
N ILE A 85 5.75 -6.97 3.62
CA ILE A 85 6.29 -8.21 4.20
C ILE A 85 5.19 -9.03 4.88
N ALA A 86 4.33 -8.40 5.68
CA ALA A 86 3.25 -9.10 6.36
C ALA A 86 2.24 -9.73 5.38
N TYR A 87 1.89 -9.00 4.31
CA TYR A 87 1.04 -9.51 3.24
C TYR A 87 1.70 -10.67 2.48
N ALA A 88 2.96 -10.50 2.08
CA ALA A 88 3.69 -11.55 1.37
C ALA A 88 3.86 -12.83 2.19
N ALA A 89 4.15 -12.72 3.49
CA ALA A 89 4.30 -13.86 4.38
C ALA A 89 2.99 -14.62 4.61
N THR A 90 1.86 -13.90 4.65
CA THR A 90 0.54 -14.49 4.94
C THR A 90 -0.07 -15.15 3.70
N ILE A 91 -0.08 -14.44 2.58
CA ILE A 91 -0.78 -14.86 1.34
C ILE A 91 0.05 -15.90 0.59
N LYS A 92 1.38 -15.74 0.58
CA LYS A 92 2.30 -16.51 -0.26
C LYS A 92 1.92 -16.41 -1.75
N VAL A 93 2.64 -17.15 -2.59
CA VAL A 93 2.38 -17.19 -4.03
C VAL A 93 1.59 -18.46 -4.35
N GLY A 94 0.43 -18.29 -4.97
CA GLY A 94 -0.41 -19.41 -5.40
C GLY A 94 -1.50 -18.97 -6.37
N SER A 95 -2.10 -19.93 -7.06
CA SER A 95 -3.21 -19.64 -7.96
C SER A 95 -4.52 -19.52 -7.20
N CYS A 96 -5.18 -18.38 -7.29
CA CYS A 96 -6.54 -18.19 -6.78
C CYS A 96 -7.60 -19.04 -7.50
N SER A 97 -7.26 -19.74 -8.58
CA SER A 97 -8.14 -20.73 -9.22
C SER A 97 -7.99 -22.14 -8.65
N ASN A 98 -7.00 -22.39 -7.79
CA ASN A 98 -6.75 -23.70 -7.22
C ASN A 98 -7.45 -23.83 -5.86
N ILE A 99 -8.38 -24.78 -5.77
CA ILE A 99 -9.19 -25.05 -4.57
C ILE A 99 -8.29 -25.52 -3.42
N ASP A 100 -7.23 -26.28 -3.70
CA ASP A 100 -6.28 -26.74 -2.68
C ASP A 100 -5.48 -25.58 -2.09
N TYR A 101 -5.16 -24.58 -2.89
CA TYR A 101 -4.46 -23.39 -2.40
C TYR A 101 -5.39 -22.57 -1.49
N LEU A 102 -6.63 -22.38 -1.92
CA LEU A 102 -7.67 -21.66 -1.16
C LEU A 102 -7.98 -22.36 0.17
N SER A 103 -8.13 -23.68 0.17
CA SER A 103 -8.45 -24.46 1.38
C SER A 103 -7.28 -24.54 2.37
N ASN A 104 -6.04 -24.58 1.89
CA ASN A 104 -4.85 -24.52 2.74
C ASN A 104 -4.52 -23.11 3.24
N HIS A 105 -5.04 -22.06 2.58
CA HIS A 105 -4.88 -20.65 2.98
C HIS A 105 -6.24 -20.01 3.33
N ASN A 106 -6.96 -20.61 4.27
CA ASN A 106 -8.25 -20.06 4.72
C ASN A 106 -8.14 -18.62 5.26
N ASN A 107 -7.02 -18.24 5.88
CA ASN A 107 -6.79 -16.87 6.36
C ASN A 107 -5.80 -16.17 5.42
N PRO A 108 -6.10 -14.99 4.85
CA PRO A 108 -7.19 -14.05 5.14
C PRO A 108 -8.37 -14.06 4.12
N PHE A 109 -8.46 -15.06 3.24
CA PHE A 109 -9.43 -15.05 2.14
C PHE A 109 -10.86 -15.38 2.58
N VAL A 110 -11.04 -16.14 3.67
CA VAL A 110 -12.36 -16.55 4.13
C VAL A 110 -13.13 -15.37 4.73
N PRO A 111 -14.36 -15.09 4.27
CA PRO A 111 -15.22 -14.05 4.82
C PRO A 111 -15.81 -14.46 6.18
N GLY A 112 -16.47 -13.51 6.84
CA GLY A 112 -17.06 -13.70 8.15
C GLY A 112 -18.07 -14.87 8.19
N PRO A 113 -18.17 -15.57 9.34
CA PRO A 113 -18.92 -16.82 9.48
C PRO A 113 -20.44 -16.69 9.23
N GLY A 114 -20.98 -15.46 9.22
CA GLY A 114 -22.39 -15.21 8.93
C GLY A 114 -22.69 -14.72 7.50
N LYS A 115 -21.69 -14.69 6.59
CA LYS A 115 -21.94 -14.35 5.18
C LYS A 115 -22.61 -15.53 4.50
N THR A 116 -23.87 -15.34 4.08
CA THR A 116 -24.65 -16.36 3.37
C THR A 116 -24.50 -16.18 1.87
N TYR A 117 -24.39 -17.30 1.16
CA TYR A 117 -24.28 -17.34 -0.29
C TYR A 117 -25.51 -18.01 -0.89
N PRO A 118 -26.01 -17.52 -2.03
CA PRO A 118 -27.14 -18.14 -2.72
C PRO A 118 -26.81 -19.52 -3.30
N SER A 119 -25.52 -19.83 -3.50
CA SER A 119 -25.05 -21.12 -3.99
C SER A 119 -23.61 -21.38 -3.54
N ALA A 120 -23.18 -22.65 -3.57
CA ALA A 120 -21.78 -23.00 -3.32
C ALA A 120 -20.84 -22.33 -4.34
N GLN A 121 -21.26 -22.19 -5.60
CA GLN A 121 -20.48 -21.53 -6.65
C GLN A 121 -20.26 -20.04 -6.34
N ALA A 122 -21.30 -19.34 -5.86
CA ALA A 122 -21.17 -17.94 -5.46
C ALA A 122 -20.19 -17.75 -4.29
N ALA A 123 -20.12 -18.73 -3.38
CA ALA A 123 -19.11 -18.73 -2.32
C ALA A 123 -17.70 -18.90 -2.88
N PHE A 124 -17.49 -19.84 -3.82
CA PHE A 124 -16.19 -20.03 -4.47
C PHE A 124 -15.73 -18.80 -5.26
N ASP A 125 -16.65 -18.17 -6.00
CA ASP A 125 -16.34 -16.98 -6.79
C ASP A 125 -15.95 -15.78 -5.90
N ASP A 126 -16.61 -15.61 -4.74
CA ASP A 126 -16.28 -14.57 -3.76
C ASP A 126 -14.90 -14.78 -3.12
N VAL A 127 -14.58 -16.01 -2.68
CA VAL A 127 -13.26 -16.31 -2.10
C VAL A 127 -12.15 -16.14 -3.17
N LYS A 128 -12.42 -16.55 -4.41
CA LYS A 128 -11.50 -16.33 -5.54
C LYS A 128 -11.26 -14.85 -5.79
N ALA A 129 -12.31 -14.03 -5.81
CA ALA A 129 -12.19 -12.58 -5.97
C ALA A 129 -11.36 -11.97 -4.84
N ARG A 130 -11.65 -12.33 -3.58
CA ARG A 130 -10.88 -11.87 -2.40
C ARG A 130 -9.40 -12.25 -2.50
N CYS A 131 -9.09 -13.47 -2.94
CA CYS A 131 -7.70 -13.90 -3.17
C CYS A 131 -7.00 -13.01 -4.21
N GLN A 132 -7.65 -12.74 -5.34
CA GLN A 132 -7.10 -11.88 -6.40
C GLN A 132 -6.90 -10.44 -5.92
N GLU A 133 -7.86 -9.88 -5.22
CA GLU A 133 -7.79 -8.53 -4.66
C GLU A 133 -6.70 -8.41 -3.59
N THR A 134 -6.51 -9.43 -2.75
CA THR A 134 -5.45 -9.43 -1.73
C THR A 134 -4.06 -9.56 -2.37
N GLN A 135 -3.93 -10.39 -3.41
CA GLN A 135 -2.68 -10.49 -4.18
C GLN A 135 -2.37 -9.19 -4.92
N ALA A 136 -3.37 -8.58 -5.55
CA ALA A 136 -3.24 -7.26 -6.18
C ALA A 136 -2.82 -6.21 -5.16
N SER A 137 -3.47 -6.17 -3.99
CA SER A 137 -3.12 -5.25 -2.90
C SER A 137 -1.66 -5.43 -2.46
N THR A 138 -1.19 -6.67 -2.34
CA THR A 138 0.22 -6.97 -2.02
C THR A 138 1.17 -6.37 -3.04
N ALA A 139 0.90 -6.54 -4.34
CA ALA A 139 1.73 -5.99 -5.41
C ALA A 139 1.75 -4.45 -5.38
N PHE A 140 0.58 -3.82 -5.22
CA PHE A 140 0.49 -2.36 -5.14
C PHE A 140 1.16 -1.80 -3.88
N ILE A 141 1.09 -2.49 -2.74
CA ILE A 141 1.84 -2.11 -1.54
C ILE A 141 3.34 -2.10 -1.83
N TRP A 142 3.88 -3.16 -2.45
CA TRP A 142 5.29 -3.23 -2.82
C TRP A 142 5.70 -2.15 -3.83
N PHE A 143 4.86 -1.86 -4.83
CA PHE A 143 5.10 -0.76 -5.76
C PHE A 143 5.09 0.60 -5.06
N THR A 144 4.14 0.82 -4.15
CA THR A 144 4.05 2.05 -3.37
C THR A 144 5.30 2.20 -2.49
N THR A 145 5.73 1.14 -1.80
CA THR A 145 6.99 1.11 -1.03
C THR A 145 8.18 1.49 -1.89
N ALA A 146 8.33 0.86 -3.06
CA ALA A 146 9.43 1.16 -3.98
C ALA A 146 9.41 2.61 -4.45
N CYS A 147 8.23 3.18 -4.72
CA CYS A 147 8.10 4.59 -5.07
C CYS A 147 8.52 5.51 -3.92
N PHE A 148 8.11 5.25 -2.68
CA PHE A 148 8.50 6.05 -1.51
C PHE A 148 10.01 5.96 -1.22
N ILE A 149 10.59 4.77 -1.30
CA ILE A 149 12.04 4.59 -1.19
C ILE A 149 12.76 5.35 -2.32
N GLY A 150 12.27 5.22 -3.55
CA GLY A 150 12.81 5.93 -4.71
C GLY A 150 12.82 7.44 -4.53
N THR A 151 11.72 8.03 -4.03
CA THR A 151 11.70 9.47 -3.75
C THR A 151 12.63 9.86 -2.63
N THR A 152 12.72 9.08 -1.55
CA THR A 152 13.66 9.35 -0.45
C THR A 152 15.11 9.35 -0.94
N VAL A 153 15.48 8.37 -1.76
CA VAL A 153 16.83 8.28 -2.34
C VAL A 153 17.11 9.45 -3.28
N ILE A 154 16.17 9.85 -4.13
CA ILE A 154 16.33 11.01 -5.02
C ILE A 154 16.48 12.30 -4.19
N HIS A 155 15.69 12.48 -3.14
CA HIS A 155 15.81 13.62 -2.22
C HIS A 155 17.17 13.65 -1.51
N PHE A 156 17.67 12.49 -1.07
CA PHE A 156 18.97 12.36 -0.41
C PHE A 156 20.17 12.57 -1.37
N LEU A 157 20.08 12.07 -2.60
CA LEU A 157 21.11 12.29 -3.62
C LEU A 157 21.11 13.74 -4.13
N GLY A 158 19.93 14.37 -4.19
CA GLY A 158 19.78 15.78 -4.51
C GLY A 158 20.39 16.71 -3.44
N SER A 159 20.15 16.42 -2.15
CA SER A 159 20.75 17.20 -1.06
C SER A 159 22.27 17.07 -1.01
N LYS A 160 22.82 15.89 -1.35
CA LYS A 160 24.27 15.68 -1.40
C LYS A 160 24.96 16.39 -2.58
N ARG A 161 24.25 16.63 -3.69
CA ARG A 161 24.74 17.45 -4.83
C ARG A 161 24.67 18.96 -4.55
N GLY A 162 23.77 19.41 -3.67
CA GLY A 162 23.72 20.80 -3.16
C GLY A 162 24.72 21.08 -2.04
N GLY A 163 25.24 20.06 -1.36
CA GLY A 163 26.23 20.18 -0.28
C GLY A 163 27.67 20.54 -0.72
N GLY A 164 27.90 20.76 -2.02
CA GLY A 164 29.17 21.29 -2.56
C GLY A 164 29.22 22.82 -2.67
N ALA A 165 28.15 23.53 -2.28
CA ALA A 165 28.06 24.99 -2.32
C ALA A 165 27.81 25.62 -0.92
N ALA A 166 28.27 24.95 0.14
CA ALA A 166 28.61 25.60 1.40
C ALA A 166 30.13 25.76 1.48
N SER A 167 30.68 26.45 0.47
CA SER A 167 31.99 27.06 0.51
C SER A 167 31.81 28.47 -0.06
N PHE A 168 32.16 29.46 0.77
CA PHE A 168 32.17 30.91 0.56
C PHE A 168 30.92 31.73 0.97
N LEU A 169 31.17 32.45 2.08
CA LEU A 169 30.59 33.69 2.62
C LEU A 169 29.35 33.56 3.51
#